data_AF-A0A8H7X0D0-F1
#
_entry.id   AF-A0A8H7X0D0-F1
#
_cell.length_a   1.000
_cell.length_b   1.000
_cell.length_c   1.000
_cell.angle_alpha   90.00
_cell.angle_beta   90.00
_cell.angle_gamma   90.00
#
_symmetry.space_group_name_H-M   'P 1'
#
loop_
_entity.id
_entity.type
_entity.pdbx_description
1 polymer ?
#
loop_
_entity_poly.entity_id
_entity_poly.type
_entity_poly.pdbx_seq_one_letter_code
_entity_poly.pdbx_strand_id
1 'polypeptide(L)'
;MDRPGTNVPTFTIRGAATAIPLRIPPNQKQLTPVKTKQSSIQDAPTGPRFPSVAANRGPSKSNSGPNPPPEFITATKKSSGYPQLTNLPENATEAAKRISELPTLRPLRLRSKKRLVGLERGEAALEAALGQSRGETPSNPCGRCIQGKGKGPFQNCIVVPGEFSGACCNCWYYDDGWECSLRGM
;
A
#
# COMPACT_ATOMS: atom_id res chain seq x y z
N MET A 1 -25.54 -54.28 -35.31
CA MET A 1 -25.47 -52.90 -35.82
C MET A 1 -26.35 -52.10 -34.89
N ASP A 2 -25.78 -51.64 -33.79
CA ASP A 2 -26.56 -51.17 -32.64
C ASP A 2 -25.94 -49.85 -32.15
N ARG A 3 -26.64 -48.73 -32.41
CA ARG A 3 -26.32 -47.44 -31.81
C ARG A 3 -27.45 -47.09 -30.84
N PRO A 4 -27.19 -46.99 -29.52
CA PRO A 4 -28.16 -46.49 -28.56
C PRO A 4 -28.22 -44.95 -28.58
N GLY A 5 -29.43 -44.44 -28.32
CA GLY A 5 -29.86 -43.07 -28.51
C GLY A 5 -29.21 -42.01 -27.62
N THR A 6 -29.10 -40.81 -28.18
CA THR A 6 -28.70 -39.58 -27.50
C THR A 6 -29.89 -38.99 -26.76
N ASN A 7 -29.83 -39.00 -25.43
CA ASN A 7 -30.76 -38.30 -24.55
C ASN A 7 -30.13 -36.94 -24.21
N VAL A 8 -30.77 -35.83 -24.60
CA VAL A 8 -30.30 -34.47 -24.30
C VAL A 8 -31.28 -33.84 -23.31
N PRO A 9 -30.88 -33.50 -22.08
CA PRO A 9 -31.76 -32.81 -21.15
C PRO A 9 -31.84 -31.31 -21.49
N THR A 10 -33.06 -30.85 -21.80
CA THR A 10 -33.44 -29.44 -21.90
C THR A 10 -33.37 -28.77 -20.52
N PHE A 11 -32.40 -27.89 -20.31
CA PHE A 11 -32.32 -27.04 -19.12
C PHE A 11 -33.17 -25.77 -19.30
N THR A 12 -34.33 -25.75 -18.68
CA THR A 12 -35.18 -24.55 -18.57
C THR A 12 -34.64 -23.64 -17.48
N ILE A 13 -33.99 -22.53 -17.86
CA ILE A 13 -33.51 -21.52 -16.92
C ILE A 13 -34.69 -20.60 -16.55
N ARG A 14 -35.29 -20.80 -15.37
CA ARG A 14 -36.23 -19.84 -14.77
C ARG A 14 -35.42 -18.63 -14.28
N GLY A 15 -35.36 -17.58 -15.09
CA GLY A 15 -34.83 -16.28 -14.70
C GLY A 15 -35.78 -15.58 -13.73
N ALA A 16 -35.46 -15.58 -12.44
CA ALA A 16 -36.05 -14.68 -11.46
C ALA A 16 -35.24 -13.36 -11.48
N ALA A 17 -35.76 -12.34 -12.16
CA ALA A 17 -35.21 -10.99 -12.13
C ALA A 17 -35.62 -10.32 -10.81
N THR A 18 -34.79 -10.42 -9.79
CA THR A 18 -34.91 -9.62 -8.57
C THR A 18 -34.43 -8.20 -8.87
N ALA A 19 -35.38 -7.28 -9.06
CA ALA A 19 -35.12 -5.85 -9.18
C ALA A 19 -34.56 -5.31 -7.86
N ILE A 20 -33.28 -4.92 -7.84
CA ILE A 20 -32.67 -4.19 -6.73
C ILE A 20 -32.90 -2.69 -6.99
N PRO A 21 -33.61 -1.95 -6.12
CA PRO A 21 -33.73 -0.51 -6.27
C PRO A 21 -32.40 0.16 -5.94
N LEU A 22 -31.79 0.80 -6.96
CA LEU A 22 -30.68 1.72 -6.79
C LEU A 22 -31.14 2.93 -5.96
N ARG A 23 -30.79 2.95 -4.67
CA ARG A 23 -30.89 4.15 -3.84
C ARG A 23 -29.84 5.16 -4.29
N ILE A 24 -30.29 6.19 -4.99
CA ILE A 24 -29.54 7.39 -5.34
C ILE A 24 -29.34 8.22 -4.05
N PRO A 25 -28.10 8.58 -3.64
CA PRO A 25 -27.89 9.53 -2.55
C PRO A 25 -28.17 10.97 -3.02
N PRO A 26 -28.97 11.77 -2.27
CA PRO A 26 -29.17 13.17 -2.58
C PRO A 26 -28.15 14.02 -1.80
N ASN A 27 -27.01 14.40 -2.41
CA ASN A 27 -26.24 15.54 -1.91
C ASN A 27 -25.21 16.07 -2.92
N GLN A 28 -25.68 16.73 -3.99
CA GLN A 28 -24.82 17.64 -4.74
C GLN A 28 -25.04 19.07 -4.22
N LYS A 29 -24.19 19.49 -3.29
CA LYS A 29 -24.01 20.92 -2.99
C LYS A 29 -23.16 21.53 -4.09
N GLN A 30 -23.89 22.08 -5.06
CA GLN A 30 -23.61 23.24 -5.90
C GLN A 30 -22.24 23.92 -5.72
N LEU A 31 -21.40 23.80 -6.76
CA LEU A 31 -20.23 24.65 -6.98
C LEU A 31 -20.72 26.06 -7.36
N THR A 32 -20.23 27.08 -6.67
CA THR A 32 -20.42 28.48 -7.04
C THR A 32 -19.21 28.97 -7.85
N PRO A 33 -19.42 29.83 -8.87
CA PRO A 33 -18.33 30.36 -9.69
C PRO A 33 -17.65 31.52 -8.96
N VAL A 34 -16.38 31.36 -8.58
CA VAL A 34 -15.57 32.48 -8.09
C VAL A 34 -14.89 33.17 -9.27
N LYS A 35 -15.32 34.40 -9.45
CA LYS A 35 -14.93 35.43 -10.41
C LYS A 35 -13.41 35.59 -10.57
N THR A 36 -12.98 35.54 -11.82
CA THR A 36 -11.73 36.07 -12.37
C THR A 36 -11.46 37.50 -11.91
N LYS A 37 -10.22 37.77 -11.44
CA LYS A 37 -9.61 39.10 -11.46
C LYS A 37 -8.16 39.00 -11.93
N GLN A 38 -7.93 39.43 -13.17
CA GLN A 38 -6.64 39.88 -13.68
C GLN A 38 -6.29 41.24 -13.03
N SER A 39 -5.04 41.42 -12.63
CA SER A 39 -4.42 42.73 -12.38
C SER A 39 -2.92 42.53 -12.62
N SER A 40 -2.42 42.90 -13.80
CA SER A 40 -1.88 44.23 -14.17
C SER A 40 -0.40 44.36 -13.79
N ILE A 41 0.42 44.38 -14.84
CA ILE A 41 1.85 44.70 -14.87
C ILE A 41 2.01 46.21 -14.67
N GLN A 42 2.88 46.69 -13.77
CA GLN A 42 3.65 47.95 -13.92
C GLN A 42 4.94 47.94 -13.04
N ASP A 43 6.07 48.03 -13.73
CA ASP A 43 7.25 48.89 -13.53
C ASP A 43 8.16 48.86 -12.26
N ALA A 44 9.46 48.92 -12.56
CA ALA A 44 10.63 49.01 -11.69
C ALA A 44 10.83 50.42 -11.08
N PRO A 45 11.71 50.57 -10.05
CA PRO A 45 13.00 51.20 -10.36
C PRO A 45 14.23 50.69 -9.56
N THR A 46 15.35 50.74 -10.29
CA THR A 46 16.79 50.96 -10.00
C THR A 46 17.30 51.25 -8.57
N GLY A 47 18.21 50.38 -8.09
CA GLY A 47 19.46 50.68 -7.34
C GLY A 47 19.39 50.88 -5.80
N PRO A 48 20.53 50.83 -5.05
CA PRO A 48 21.93 50.72 -5.47
C PRO A 48 22.73 49.51 -4.91
N ARG A 49 23.97 49.48 -5.35
CA ARG A 49 25.04 48.46 -5.37
C ARG A 49 26.02 48.66 -4.21
N PHE A 50 26.33 47.62 -3.42
CA PHE A 50 27.48 47.53 -2.47
C PHE A 50 27.86 46.05 -2.20
N PRO A 51 29.06 45.70 -1.69
CA PRO A 51 30.13 45.08 -2.48
C PRO A 51 30.41 43.61 -2.15
N SER A 52 31.10 42.94 -3.08
CA SER A 52 31.76 41.66 -2.91
C SER A 52 32.69 41.63 -1.69
N VAL A 53 32.59 40.58 -0.87
CA VAL A 53 33.70 40.13 -0.03
C VAL A 53 33.79 38.60 -0.05
N ALA A 54 34.90 38.15 -0.65
CA ALA A 54 35.73 37.01 -0.36
C ALA A 54 35.14 35.77 0.35
N ALA A 55 35.15 34.67 -0.41
CA ALA A 55 35.87 33.45 -0.08
C ALA A 55 35.91 33.00 1.39
N ASN A 56 35.16 31.94 1.69
CA ASN A 56 35.69 30.88 2.55
C ASN A 56 35.33 29.52 1.95
N ARG A 57 36.33 28.92 1.27
CA ARG A 57 36.35 27.50 0.94
C ARG A 57 36.58 26.74 2.24
N GLY A 58 35.52 26.25 2.85
CA GLY A 58 35.61 25.15 3.80
C GLY A 58 35.71 23.82 3.02
N PRO A 59 36.67 22.93 3.32
CA PRO A 59 36.65 21.58 2.77
C PRO A 59 35.51 20.80 3.44
N SER A 60 34.34 20.76 2.80
CA SER A 60 33.31 19.78 3.14
C SER A 60 33.86 18.41 2.78
N LYS A 61 34.37 17.70 3.80
CA LYS A 61 34.71 16.29 3.74
C LYS A 61 33.47 15.52 3.30
N SER A 62 33.45 15.12 2.03
CA SER A 62 32.57 14.08 1.53
C SER A 62 32.93 12.79 2.24
N ASN A 63 32.17 12.43 3.28
CA ASN A 63 32.18 11.08 3.80
C ASN A 63 31.44 10.18 2.80
N SER A 64 32.13 9.81 1.71
CA SER A 64 31.80 8.66 0.89
C SER A 64 32.15 7.41 1.69
N GLY A 65 31.34 7.12 2.71
CA GLY A 65 31.28 5.77 3.26
C GLY A 65 30.72 4.85 2.18
N PRO A 66 31.26 3.63 1.98
CA PRO A 66 30.61 2.64 1.14
C PRO A 66 29.19 2.45 1.66
N ASN A 67 28.18 2.70 0.81
CA ASN A 67 26.82 2.24 1.10
C ASN A 67 26.93 0.74 1.42
N PRO A 68 26.42 0.27 2.58
CA PRO A 68 26.34 -1.17 2.78
C PRO A 68 25.49 -1.74 1.64
N PRO A 69 25.87 -2.89 1.07
CA PRO A 69 25.02 -3.59 0.12
C PRO A 69 23.62 -3.79 0.74
N PRO A 70 22.55 -3.94 -0.04
CA PRO A 70 21.25 -4.30 0.51
C PRO A 70 21.42 -5.63 1.25
N GLU A 71 21.58 -5.56 2.57
CA GLU A 71 21.72 -6.71 3.44
C GLU A 71 20.38 -7.43 3.44
N PHE A 72 20.25 -8.40 2.54
CA PHE A 72 19.33 -9.51 2.75
C PHE A 72 19.72 -10.09 4.09
N ILE A 73 18.91 -9.81 5.13
CA ILE A 73 19.17 -10.32 6.46
C ILE A 73 19.07 -11.83 6.33
N THR A 74 20.22 -12.50 6.23
CA THR A 74 20.33 -13.96 6.30
C THR A 74 19.52 -14.36 7.52
N ALA A 75 18.44 -15.11 7.27
CA ALA A 75 17.30 -15.31 8.14
C ALA A 75 17.67 -15.88 9.51
N THR A 76 18.29 -15.07 10.37
CA THR A 76 18.29 -15.31 11.80
C THR A 76 16.90 -14.91 12.25
N LYS A 77 16.09 -15.94 12.39
CA LYS A 77 14.69 -16.00 12.80
C LYS A 77 14.48 -15.33 14.17
N LYS A 78 14.76 -14.03 14.30
CA LYS A 78 14.40 -13.24 15.45
C LYS A 78 12.89 -13.05 15.34
N SER A 79 12.17 -14.02 15.90
CA SER A 79 10.71 -14.05 15.90
C SER A 79 10.24 -12.68 16.34
N SER A 80 9.38 -12.07 15.54
CA SER A 80 8.85 -10.72 15.73
C SER A 80 7.96 -10.60 16.97
N GLY A 81 8.06 -11.53 17.93
CA GLY A 81 7.13 -11.75 19.03
C GLY A 81 5.83 -12.44 18.58
N TYR A 82 5.66 -12.70 17.29
CA TYR A 82 4.44 -13.27 16.71
C TYR A 82 4.75 -14.64 16.07
N PRO A 83 4.39 -15.76 16.72
CA PRO A 83 4.67 -17.09 16.18
C PRO A 83 3.97 -17.34 14.84
N GLN A 84 2.83 -16.69 14.57
CA GLN A 84 2.04 -16.84 13.35
C GLN A 84 2.78 -16.40 12.08
N LEU A 85 3.81 -15.56 12.22
CA LEU A 85 4.64 -15.11 11.09
C LEU A 85 5.71 -16.13 10.68
N THR A 86 5.93 -17.12 11.54
CA THR A 86 6.88 -18.22 11.37
C THR A 86 6.16 -19.54 11.11
N ASN A 87 5.16 -19.85 11.92
CA ASN A 87 4.32 -21.02 11.82
C ASN A 87 2.94 -20.51 11.41
N LEU A 88 2.62 -20.62 10.12
CA LEU A 88 1.32 -20.19 9.62
C LEU A 88 0.21 -21.03 10.28
N PRO A 89 -0.90 -20.40 10.68
CA PRO A 89 -2.04 -21.14 11.18
C PRO A 89 -2.69 -21.96 10.05
N GLU A 90 -3.39 -23.04 10.37
CA GLU A 90 -3.97 -23.96 9.36
C GLU A 90 -5.01 -23.28 8.45
N ASN A 91 -5.71 -22.28 8.99
CA ASN A 91 -6.67 -21.42 8.29
C ASN A 91 -6.02 -20.27 7.50
N ALA A 92 -4.70 -20.26 7.33
CA ALA A 92 -4.03 -19.24 6.52
C ALA A 92 -4.53 -19.27 5.08
N THR A 93 -4.78 -18.08 4.53
CA THR A 93 -5.16 -17.91 3.13
C THR A 93 -4.03 -18.32 2.17
N GLU A 94 -4.38 -18.59 0.92
CA GLU A 94 -3.40 -18.91 -0.13
C GLU A 94 -2.41 -17.77 -0.38
N ALA A 95 -2.85 -16.51 -0.23
CA ALA A 95 -1.95 -15.37 -0.31
C ALA A 95 -0.96 -15.36 0.87
N ALA A 96 -1.41 -15.62 2.10
CA ALA A 96 -0.50 -15.72 3.24
C ALA A 96 0.55 -16.82 3.03
N LYS A 97 0.16 -17.99 2.50
CA LYS A 97 1.09 -19.09 2.17
C LYS A 97 2.12 -18.66 1.15
N ARG A 98 1.70 -18.13 -0.01
CA ARG A 98 2.60 -17.61 -1.06
C ARG A 98 3.58 -16.57 -0.52
N ILE A 99 3.08 -15.63 0.27
CA ILE A 99 3.93 -14.59 0.87
C ILE A 99 4.89 -15.20 1.87
N SER A 100 4.50 -16.23 2.63
CA SER A 100 5.37 -16.86 3.64
C SER A 100 6.62 -17.49 3.05
N GLU A 101 6.55 -17.98 1.80
CA GLU A 101 7.63 -18.58 1.02
C GLU A 101 8.67 -17.54 0.56
N LEU A 102 8.29 -16.26 0.48
CA LEU A 102 9.19 -15.20 0.08
C LEU A 102 10.29 -14.95 1.15
N PRO A 103 11.50 -14.55 0.72
CA PRO A 103 12.57 -14.23 1.65
C PRO A 103 12.20 -13.05 2.55
N THR A 104 12.58 -13.13 3.82
CA THR A 104 12.42 -11.99 4.75
C THR A 104 13.47 -10.94 4.42
N LEU A 105 13.02 -9.81 3.85
CA LEU A 105 13.88 -8.71 3.45
C LEU A 105 14.15 -7.74 4.61
N ARG A 106 13.21 -7.60 5.54
CA ARG A 106 13.32 -6.63 6.63
C ARG A 106 12.59 -7.04 7.90
N PRO A 107 13.04 -6.53 9.08
CA PRO A 107 12.32 -6.73 10.32
C PRO A 107 11.01 -5.94 10.31
N LEU A 108 10.03 -6.44 11.06
CA LEU A 108 8.75 -5.79 11.21
C LEU A 108 8.89 -4.51 12.04
N ARG A 109 8.50 -3.36 11.47
CA ARG A 109 8.54 -2.05 12.13
C ARG A 109 7.13 -1.50 12.36
N LEU A 110 6.70 -1.49 13.61
CA LEU A 110 5.37 -1.02 14.04
C LEU A 110 5.41 0.44 14.51
N ARG A 111 4.32 1.17 14.32
CA ARG A 111 4.12 2.51 14.89
C ARG A 111 4.11 2.44 16.42
N SER A 112 4.52 3.52 17.06
CA SER A 112 4.54 3.62 18.52
C SER A 112 3.18 3.24 19.12
N LYS A 113 3.19 2.41 20.16
CA LYS A 113 1.99 1.92 20.89
C LYS A 113 1.03 1.05 20.06
N LYS A 114 1.39 0.62 18.84
CA LYS A 114 0.59 -0.32 18.04
C LYS A 114 1.17 -1.73 18.12
N ARG A 115 0.29 -2.72 18.09
CA ARG A 115 0.60 -4.15 18.04
C ARG A 115 -0.13 -4.77 16.86
N LEU A 116 0.36 -5.92 16.40
CA LEU A 116 -0.42 -6.73 15.48
C LEU A 116 -1.57 -7.41 16.24
N VAL A 117 -2.75 -7.36 15.66
CA VAL A 117 -4.00 -7.95 16.14
C VAL A 117 -4.67 -8.74 15.01
N GLY A 118 -5.31 -9.87 15.31
CA GLY A 118 -6.06 -10.65 14.32
C GLY A 118 -5.21 -11.57 13.43
N LEU A 119 -3.98 -11.91 13.84
CA LEU A 119 -3.12 -12.81 13.06
C LEU A 119 -3.62 -14.25 13.11
N GLU A 120 -4.25 -14.63 14.22
CA GLU A 120 -4.84 -15.94 14.47
C GLU A 120 -5.95 -16.30 13.47
N ARG A 121 -6.54 -15.30 12.81
CA ARG A 121 -7.58 -15.51 11.79
C ARG A 121 -7.02 -15.97 10.45
N GLY A 122 -5.72 -15.82 10.21
CA GLY A 122 -5.11 -16.27 8.95
C GLY A 122 -5.36 -15.38 7.73
N GLU A 123 -6.05 -14.24 7.90
CA GLU A 123 -6.56 -13.39 6.81
C GLU A 123 -5.69 -12.12 6.60
N ALA A 124 -6.31 -11.02 6.13
CA ALA A 124 -5.67 -9.77 5.71
C ALA A 124 -4.64 -9.19 6.71
N ALA A 125 -4.88 -9.32 8.02
CA ALA A 125 -3.94 -8.88 9.04
C ALA A 125 -2.64 -9.71 9.04
N LEU A 126 -2.77 -11.04 8.90
CA LEU A 126 -1.62 -11.95 8.78
C LEU A 126 -0.89 -11.71 7.47
N GLU A 127 -1.63 -11.65 6.36
CA GLU A 127 -1.08 -11.38 5.03
C GLU A 127 -0.30 -10.06 4.99
N ALA A 128 -0.88 -8.98 5.52
CA ALA A 128 -0.22 -7.68 5.59
C ALA A 128 1.03 -7.72 6.48
N ALA A 129 1.00 -8.47 7.58
CA ALA A 129 2.16 -8.61 8.46
C ALA A 129 3.29 -9.44 7.82
N LEU A 130 2.96 -10.52 7.12
CA LEU A 130 3.93 -11.30 6.33
C LEU A 130 4.50 -10.46 5.19
N GLY A 131 3.64 -9.71 4.50
CA GLY A 131 4.01 -8.80 3.42
C GLY A 131 4.91 -7.67 3.91
N GLN A 132 4.66 -7.14 5.10
CA GLN A 132 5.49 -6.06 5.65
C GLN A 132 6.95 -6.47 5.86
N SER A 133 7.27 -7.75 6.09
CA SER A 133 8.66 -8.19 6.23
C SER A 133 9.29 -8.67 4.91
N ARG A 134 8.48 -9.02 3.91
CA ARG A 134 8.95 -9.71 2.67
C ARG A 134 8.72 -8.92 1.38
N GLY A 135 7.83 -7.92 1.41
CA GLY A 135 7.50 -7.11 0.25
C GLY A 135 8.49 -5.98 -0.01
N GLU A 136 8.25 -5.23 -1.08
CA GLU A 136 9.11 -4.17 -1.57
C GLU A 136 8.67 -2.79 -1.05
N THR A 137 9.64 -1.90 -0.91
CA THR A 137 9.37 -0.52 -0.54
C THR A 137 9.06 0.26 -1.83
N PRO A 138 7.85 0.82 -2.01
CA PRO A 138 7.52 1.62 -3.18
C PRO A 138 8.33 2.92 -3.17
N SER A 139 8.52 3.53 -4.35
CA SER A 139 9.26 4.79 -4.48
C SER A 139 8.68 5.92 -3.64
N ASN A 140 7.35 5.96 -3.51
CA ASN A 140 6.63 6.91 -2.67
C ASN A 140 5.59 6.18 -1.81
N PRO A 141 5.36 6.60 -0.55
CA PRO A 141 4.25 6.09 0.24
C PRO A 141 2.90 6.44 -0.40
N CYS A 142 1.87 5.65 -0.10
CA CYS A 142 0.53 5.90 -0.64
C CYS A 142 -0.08 7.18 -0.03
N GLY A 143 -0.91 7.89 -0.80
CA GLY A 143 -1.55 9.14 -0.35
C GLY A 143 -2.37 8.98 0.93
N ARG A 144 -3.02 7.82 1.10
CA ARG A 144 -3.80 7.51 2.32
C ARG A 144 -2.89 7.39 3.56
N CYS A 145 -1.72 6.77 3.42
CA CYS A 145 -0.78 6.64 4.53
C CYS A 145 -0.04 7.95 4.82
N ILE A 146 0.28 8.74 3.79
CA ILE A 146 0.82 10.11 3.96
C ILE A 146 -0.15 10.95 4.80
N GLN A 147 -1.45 10.86 4.53
CA GLN A 147 -2.50 11.54 5.30
C GLN A 147 -2.75 10.93 6.70
N GLY A 148 -1.98 9.92 7.11
CA GLY A 148 -2.18 9.23 8.39
C GLY A 148 -3.45 8.36 8.47
N LYS A 149 -4.17 8.17 7.35
CA LYS A 149 -5.43 7.41 7.27
C LYS A 149 -5.22 5.91 6.99
N GLY A 150 -3.98 5.45 6.83
CA GLY A 150 -3.67 4.02 6.75
C GLY A 150 -3.95 3.35 8.09
N LYS A 151 -4.81 2.33 8.08
CA LYS A 151 -5.31 1.67 9.30
C LYS A 151 -4.33 0.67 9.91
N GLY A 152 -3.40 0.14 9.10
CA GLY A 152 -2.41 -0.82 9.54
C GLY A 152 -1.43 -0.25 10.59
N PRO A 153 -0.81 -1.14 11.38
CA PRO A 153 0.08 -0.76 12.47
C PRO A 153 1.51 -0.45 12.03
N PHE A 154 1.82 -0.48 10.72
CA PHE A 154 3.19 -0.40 10.22
C PHE A 154 3.67 1.03 9.99
N GLN A 155 4.98 1.25 10.16
CA GLN A 155 5.58 2.58 9.94
C GLN A 155 5.59 2.97 8.46
N ASN A 156 5.96 2.04 7.57
CA ASN A 156 6.18 2.33 6.15
C ASN A 156 5.14 1.64 5.26
N CYS A 157 4.82 2.27 4.12
CA CYS A 157 4.07 1.63 3.04
C CYS A 157 4.96 0.59 2.37
N ILE A 158 4.48 -0.64 2.29
CA ILE A 158 5.13 -1.75 1.61
C ILE A 158 4.12 -2.38 0.67
N VAL A 159 4.56 -2.77 -0.52
CA VAL A 159 3.74 -3.51 -1.49
C VAL A 159 4.31 -4.91 -1.65
N VAL A 160 3.46 -5.90 -1.86
CA VAL A 160 3.90 -7.25 -2.21
C VAL A 160 3.57 -7.45 -3.68
N PRO A 161 4.57 -7.61 -4.56
CA PRO A 161 4.33 -7.82 -5.99
C PRO A 161 3.40 -9.01 -6.24
N GLY A 162 2.41 -8.84 -7.11
CA GLY A 162 1.43 -9.89 -7.44
C GLY A 162 0.32 -10.12 -6.41
N GLU A 163 0.40 -9.49 -5.23
CA GLU A 163 -0.62 -9.61 -4.17
C GLU A 163 -1.37 -8.29 -3.94
N PHE A 164 -2.49 -8.36 -3.24
CA PHE A 164 -3.27 -7.20 -2.77
C PHE A 164 -3.71 -6.21 -3.86
N SER A 165 -3.72 -6.64 -5.14
CA SER A 165 -3.90 -5.75 -6.29
C SER A 165 -2.93 -4.55 -6.30
N GLY A 166 -1.73 -4.70 -5.74
CA GLY A 166 -0.73 -3.62 -5.60
C GLY A 166 -0.97 -2.67 -4.42
N ALA A 167 -2.00 -2.90 -3.59
CA ALA A 167 -2.22 -2.10 -2.39
C ALA A 167 -1.11 -2.31 -1.34
N CYS A 168 -0.80 -1.27 -0.56
CA CYS A 168 0.20 -1.40 0.49
C CYS A 168 -0.32 -2.15 1.72
N CYS A 169 0.57 -2.79 2.48
CA CYS A 169 0.26 -3.56 3.70
C CYS A 169 -0.51 -2.74 4.75
N ASN A 170 -0.28 -1.43 4.87
CA ASN A 170 -1.01 -0.57 5.80
C ASN A 170 -2.48 -0.35 5.41
N CYS A 171 -2.80 -0.36 4.11
CA CYS A 171 -4.18 -0.27 3.64
C CYS A 171 -4.83 -1.66 3.61
N TRP A 172 -4.05 -2.70 3.31
CA TRP A 172 -4.53 -4.07 3.24
C TRP A 172 -4.90 -4.66 4.61
N TYR A 173 -4.26 -4.25 5.71
CA TYR A 173 -4.37 -4.89 7.03
C TYR A 173 -5.78 -5.22 7.54
N TYR A 174 -6.80 -4.44 7.16
CA TYR A 174 -8.21 -4.66 7.52
C TYR A 174 -9.11 -4.90 6.29
N ASP A 175 -8.53 -5.42 5.22
CA ASP A 175 -9.19 -5.60 3.91
C ASP A 175 -9.66 -4.29 3.25
N ASP A 176 -9.06 -3.16 3.63
CA ASP A 176 -9.36 -1.82 3.08
C ASP A 176 -8.38 -1.43 1.96
N GLY A 177 -7.85 -2.41 1.22
CA GLY A 177 -6.85 -2.20 0.17
C GLY A 177 -7.37 -1.36 -0.99
N TRP A 178 -8.69 -1.35 -1.22
CA TRP A 178 -9.35 -0.65 -2.32
C TRP A 178 -9.19 0.87 -2.30
N GLU A 179 -9.02 1.49 -1.14
CA GLU A 179 -8.77 2.93 -1.00
C GLU A 179 -7.27 3.29 -1.11
N CYS A 180 -6.40 2.31 -1.33
CA CYS A 180 -4.97 2.54 -1.46
C CYS A 180 -4.67 3.20 -2.80
N SER A 181 -4.01 4.36 -2.79
CA SER A 181 -3.59 5.03 -4.02
C SER A 181 -2.48 4.29 -4.78
N LEU A 182 -1.88 3.25 -4.20
CA LEU A 182 -0.91 2.38 -4.90
C LEU A 182 -1.56 1.22 -5.64
N ARG A 183 -2.86 1.00 -5.42
CA ARG A 183 -3.59 -0.09 -6.05
C ARG A 183 -3.59 0.08 -7.57
N GLY A 184 -3.25 -0.97 -8.30
CA GLY A 184 -3.22 -0.98 -9.77
C GLY A 184 -2.01 -0.27 -10.39
N MET A 185 -0.98 0.04 -9.61
CA MET A 185 0.36 0.38 -10.12
C MET A 185 1.21 -0.86 -10.28
#